data_AF-A0A950NJH3-F1
#
_entry.id   AF-A0A950NJH3-F1
#
_cell.length_a   1.000
_cell.length_b   1.000
_cell.length_c   1.000
_cell.angle_alpha   90.00
_cell.angle_beta   90.00
_cell.angle_gamma   90.00
#
_symmetry.space_group_name_H-M   'P 1'
#
loop_
_entity.id
_entity.type
_entity.pdbx_description
1 polymer ?
#
loop_
_entity_poly.entity_id
_entity_poly.type
_entity_poly.pdbx_seq_one_letter_code
_entity_poly.pdbx_strand_id
1 'polypeptide(L)'
;KNLFSFELYFQRAKFHVKGLGGSYGLERLYHYRMLPEMGPPETMIYEFSRGDQSWHIELQEFLKDIEHDRPPRPGLAEGIRTLEVVEEIYRQSGYR
;
A
#
# COMPACT_ATOMS: atom_id res chain seq x y z
N LYS A 1 -0.56 10.49 -19.41
CA LYS A 1 -0.14 9.21 -18.76
C LYS A 1 -0.65 9.25 -17.32
N ASN A 2 -1.33 8.22 -16.84
CA ASN A 2 -1.88 8.22 -15.48
C ASN A 2 -0.75 8.13 -14.45
N LEU A 3 -0.93 8.79 -13.31
CA LEU A 3 0.05 8.81 -12.23
C LEU A 3 -0.52 8.04 -11.03
N PHE A 4 0.20 7.01 -10.62
CA PHE A 4 0.09 6.46 -9.28
C PHE A 4 1.41 6.68 -8.57
N SER A 5 1.35 7.33 -7.41
CA SER A 5 2.52 7.69 -6.60
C SER A 5 2.11 7.67 -5.14
N PHE A 6 2.73 6.80 -4.34
CA PHE A 6 2.52 6.72 -2.90
C PHE A 6 3.87 6.75 -2.20
N GLU A 7 4.04 7.69 -1.27
CA GLU A 7 5.34 7.99 -0.66
C GLU A 7 5.25 7.96 0.85
N LEU A 8 6.19 7.26 1.48
CA LEU A 8 6.34 7.16 2.93
C LEU A 8 7.72 7.68 3.32
N TYR A 9 7.75 8.65 4.24
CA TYR A 9 8.98 9.28 4.70
C TYR A 9 9.24 8.91 6.15
N PHE A 10 10.46 8.46 6.41
CA PHE A 10 10.98 8.11 7.73
C PHE A 10 12.25 8.91 8.00
N GLN A 11 12.69 8.94 9.25
CA GLN A 11 13.93 9.65 9.63
C GLN A 11 15.15 9.17 8.83
N ARG A 12 15.21 7.88 8.48
CA ARG A 12 16.37 7.26 7.83
C ARG A 12 16.05 6.54 6.52
N ALA A 13 14.82 6.68 6.03
CA ALA A 13 14.40 6.02 4.80
C ALA A 13 13.28 6.79 4.10
N LYS A 14 13.17 6.59 2.79
CA LYS A 14 11.97 6.91 2.02
C LYS A 14 11.56 5.68 1.24
N PHE A 15 10.26 5.39 1.22
CA PHE A 15 9.68 4.43 0.29
C PHE A 15 8.80 5.17 -0.70
N HIS A 16 8.92 4.80 -1.97
CA HIS A 16 8.09 5.36 -3.04
C HIS A 16 7.57 4.23 -3.91
N VAL A 17 6.25 4.03 -3.88
CA VAL A 17 5.54 3.11 -4.76
C VAL A 17 5.04 3.91 -5.96
N LYS A 18 5.34 3.42 -7.16
CA LYS A 18 4.91 4.03 -8.43
C LYS A 18 4.45 2.97 -9.42
N GLY A 19 3.39 3.29 -10.16
CA GLY A 19 2.77 2.36 -11.10
C GLY A 19 1.88 1.34 -10.39
N LEU A 20 0.99 0.72 -11.15
CA LEU A 20 0.04 -0.33 -10.71
C LEU A 20 -0.25 -1.32 -11.86
N GLY A 21 0.64 -1.42 -12.84
CA GLY A 21 0.35 -2.03 -14.12
C GLY A 21 -0.60 -1.21 -15.00
N GLY A 22 -1.01 -1.79 -16.12
CA GLY A 22 -1.95 -1.18 -17.08
C GLY A 22 -1.56 0.26 -17.49
N SER A 23 -2.51 1.19 -17.39
CA SER A 23 -2.30 2.60 -17.76
C SER A 23 -1.35 3.38 -16.85
N TYR A 24 -1.04 2.85 -15.66
CA TYR A 24 -0.12 3.44 -14.68
C TYR A 24 1.35 3.00 -14.91
N GLY A 25 1.58 1.97 -15.74
CA GLY A 25 2.90 1.40 -16.01
C GLY A 25 3.36 0.40 -14.96
N LEU A 26 4.54 -0.21 -15.18
CA LEU A 26 5.14 -1.22 -14.30
C LEU A 26 5.19 -0.73 -12.84
N GLU A 27 4.69 -1.56 -11.93
CA GLU A 27 4.75 -1.29 -10.51
C GLU A 27 6.18 -1.42 -9.98
N ARG A 28 6.61 -0.40 -9.23
CA ARG A 28 7.94 -0.31 -8.64
C ARG A 28 7.86 0.20 -7.21
N LEU A 29 8.64 -0.41 -6.33
CA LEU A 29 8.97 0.14 -5.02
C LEU A 29 10.42 0.63 -5.04
N TYR A 30 10.61 1.92 -4.82
CA TYR A 30 11.91 2.51 -4.52
C TYR A 30 12.10 2.55 -3.02
N HIS A 31 13.19 1.97 -2.53
CA HIS A 31 13.64 2.05 -1.16
C HIS A 31 14.91 2.89 -1.11
N TYR A 32 14.80 4.11 -0.60
CA TYR A 32 15.90 5.03 -0.36
C TYR A 32 16.36 4.90 1.08
N ARG A 33 17.58 4.42 1.32
CA ARG A 33 18.22 4.40 2.63
C ARG A 33 19.07 5.66 2.80
N MET A 34 18.72 6.48 3.79
CA MET A 34 19.47 7.69 4.10
C MET A 34 20.75 7.33 4.83
N LEU A 35 21.86 7.84 4.32
CA LEU A 35 23.18 7.70 4.94
C LEU A 35 23.43 8.85 5.93
N PRO A 36 24.23 8.63 6.99
CA PRO A 36 24.68 9.71 7.87
C PRO A 36 25.52 10.76 7.14
N GLU A 37 26.28 10.34 6.13
CA GLU A 37 27.10 11.23 5.31
C GLU A 37 26.25 11.97 4.28
N MET A 38 26.66 13.21 3.97
CA MET A 38 26.04 13.98 2.89
C MET A 38 26.27 13.30 1.54
N GLY A 39 25.20 13.03 0.80
CA GLY A 39 25.25 12.39 -0.51
C GLY A 39 23.89 11.86 -0.97
N PRO A 40 23.79 11.36 -2.21
CA PRO A 40 22.58 10.68 -2.66
C PRO A 40 22.33 9.42 -1.81
N PRO A 41 21.07 9.14 -1.43
CA PRO A 41 20.76 7.94 -0.66
C PRO A 41 21.04 6.68 -1.46
N GLU A 42 21.44 5.61 -0.78
CA GLU A 42 21.46 4.29 -1.39
C GLU A 42 20.04 3.90 -1.78
N THR A 43 19.86 3.47 -3.03
CA THR A 43 18.53 3.19 -3.59
C THR A 43 18.45 1.76 -4.08
N MET A 44 17.52 0.98 -3.54
CA MET A 44 17.12 -0.31 -4.10
C MET A 44 15.76 -0.18 -4.79
N ILE A 45 15.63 -0.79 -5.96
CA ILE A 45 14.40 -0.78 -6.76
C ILE A 45 13.90 -2.22 -6.86
N TYR A 46 12.65 -2.43 -6.43
CA TYR A 46 11.93 -3.68 -6.61
C TYR A 46 10.93 -3.49 -7.74
N GLU A 47 10.97 -4.34 -8.74
CA GLU A 47 10.02 -4.33 -9.85
C GLU A 47 9.04 -5.50 -9.72
N PHE A 48 7.75 -5.21 -9.81
CA PHE A 48 6.68 -6.20 -9.73
C PHE A 48 6.08 -6.39 -11.13
N SER A 49 6.68 -7.31 -11.89
CA SER A 49 6.37 -7.54 -13.32
C SER A 49 5.26 -8.58 -13.56
N ARG A 50 4.86 -9.32 -12.53
CA ARG A 50 3.82 -10.35 -12.62
C ARG A 50 2.45 -9.76 -12.30
N GLY A 51 1.40 -10.34 -12.89
CA GLY A 51 0.03 -9.93 -12.66
C GLY A 51 -0.36 -9.95 -11.19
N ASP A 52 -1.30 -9.09 -10.82
CA ASP A 52 -1.78 -8.96 -9.45
C ASP A 52 -2.37 -10.29 -8.95
N GLN A 53 -1.91 -10.76 -7.79
CA GLN A 53 -2.39 -11.96 -7.11
C GLN A 53 -3.06 -11.64 -5.77
N SER A 54 -3.19 -10.35 -5.43
CA SER A 54 -3.76 -9.87 -4.16
C SER A 54 -5.08 -10.56 -3.85
N TRP A 55 -6.02 -10.56 -4.81
CA TRP A 55 -7.34 -11.16 -4.65
C TRP A 55 -7.31 -12.67 -4.36
N HIS A 56 -6.43 -13.39 -5.06
CA HIS A 56 -6.28 -14.83 -4.83
C HIS A 56 -5.72 -15.10 -3.44
N ILE A 57 -4.69 -14.37 -3.04
CA ILE A 57 -4.02 -14.51 -1.74
C ILE A 57 -4.99 -14.14 -0.60
N GLU A 58 -5.69 -13.02 -0.70
CA GLU A 58 -6.65 -12.57 0.30
C GLU A 58 -7.81 -13.56 0.45
N LEU A 59 -8.35 -14.10 -0.66
CA LEU A 59 -9.40 -15.10 -0.60
C LEU A 59 -8.92 -16.39 0.08
N GLN A 60 -7.70 -16.85 -0.25
CA GLN A 60 -7.13 -18.04 0.41
C GLN A 60 -6.95 -17.82 1.91
N GLU A 61 -6.53 -16.62 2.33
CA GLU A 61 -6.37 -16.29 3.74
C GLU A 61 -7.72 -16.23 4.47
N PHE A 62 -8.76 -15.68 3.83
CA PHE A 62 -10.13 -15.69 4.35
C PHE A 62 -10.69 -17.11 4.50
N LEU A 63 -10.46 -18.00 3.53
CA LEU A 63 -10.91 -19.40 3.65
C LEU A 63 -10.23 -20.13 4.81
N LYS A 64 -8.93 -19.88 5.04
CA LYS A 64 -8.22 -20.41 6.21
C LYS A 64 -8.77 -19.84 7.52
N ASP A 65 -9.25 -18.60 7.53
CA ASP A 65 -9.90 -18.00 8.70
C ASP A 65 -11.12 -18.82 9.13
N ILE A 66 -11.94 -19.21 8.17
CA ILE A 66 -13.11 -20.06 8.39
C ILE A 66 -12.70 -21.45 8.85
N GLU A 67 -11.75 -22.09 8.15
CA GLU A 67 -11.32 -23.46 8.43
C GLU A 67 -10.75 -23.63 9.85
N HIS A 68 -10.01 -22.62 10.33
CA HIS A 68 -9.30 -22.68 11.60
C HIS A 68 -10.00 -21.91 12.72
N ASP A 69 -11.22 -21.40 12.49
CA ASP A 69 -11.96 -20.55 13.43
C ASP A 69 -11.09 -19.41 14.01
N ARG A 70 -10.32 -18.76 13.13
CA ARG A 70 -9.43 -17.66 13.51
C ARG A 70 -10.00 -16.32 13.03
N PRO A 71 -9.82 -15.24 13.80
CA PRO A 71 -10.26 -13.92 13.37
C PRO A 71 -9.40 -13.41 12.19
N PRO A 72 -10.03 -12.80 11.16
CA PRO A 72 -9.31 -12.24 10.01
C PRO A 72 -8.39 -11.07 10.42
N ARG A 73 -7.32 -10.88 9.65
CA ARG A 73 -6.33 -9.81 9.87
C ARG A 73 -5.95 -9.15 8.54
N PRO A 74 -6.33 -7.88 8.27
CA PRO A 74 -7.20 -7.04 9.11
C PRO A 74 -8.63 -7.60 9.22
N GLY A 75 -9.33 -7.26 10.30
CA GLY A 75 -10.69 -7.73 10.58
C GLY A 75 -11.73 -6.62 10.55
N LEU A 76 -12.90 -6.91 11.15
CA LEU A 76 -14.04 -5.99 11.13
C LEU A 76 -13.71 -4.64 11.80
N ALA A 77 -12.94 -4.65 12.89
CA ALA A 77 -12.59 -3.44 13.62
C ALA A 77 -11.78 -2.45 12.76
N GLU A 78 -10.76 -2.94 12.04
CA GLU A 78 -9.97 -2.13 11.11
C GLU A 78 -10.82 -1.65 9.91
N GLY A 79 -11.73 -2.50 9.43
CA GLY A 79 -12.67 -2.14 8.37
C GLY A 79 -13.59 -0.98 8.76
N ILE A 80 -14.24 -1.06 9.94
CA ILE A 80 -15.07 0.01 10.49
C ILE A 80 -14.25 1.29 10.66
N ARG A 81 -13.06 1.19 11.29
CA ARG A 81 -12.23 2.36 11.54
C ARG A 81 -11.79 3.06 10.26
N THR A 82 -11.53 2.31 9.20
CA THR A 82 -11.20 2.86 7.88
C THR A 82 -12.38 3.67 7.32
N LEU A 83 -13.60 3.13 7.41
CA LEU A 83 -14.81 3.81 6.92
C LEU A 83 -15.15 5.07 7.74
N GLU A 84 -14.95 5.06 9.06
CA GLU A 84 -15.11 6.26 9.89
C GLU A 84 -14.19 7.41 9.44
N VAL A 85 -12.94 7.10 9.09
CA VAL A 85 -11.99 8.11 8.58
C VAL A 85 -12.45 8.65 7.23
N VAL A 86 -12.90 7.77 6.33
CA VAL A 86 -13.43 8.17 5.02
C VAL A 86 -14.65 9.08 5.20
N GLU A 87 -15.59 8.71 6.05
CA GLU A 87 -16.79 9.52 6.36
C GLU A 87 -16.42 10.92 6.87
N GLU A 88 -15.46 11.02 7.79
CA GLU A 88 -15.01 12.31 8.32
C GLU A 88 -14.43 13.22 7.23
N ILE A 89 -13.65 12.65 6.30
CA ILE A 89 -13.11 13.40 5.15
C ILE A 89 -14.24 13.93 4.28
N TYR A 90 -15.23 13.10 3.93
CA TYR A 90 -16.38 13.52 3.12
C TYR A 90 -17.18 14.63 3.82
N ARG A 91 -17.44 14.50 5.12
CA ARG A 91 -18.13 15.51 5.93
C ARG A 91 -17.44 16.87 5.89
N GLN A 92 -16.10 16.89 5.96
CA GLN A 92 -15.32 18.12 5.91
C GLN A 92 -15.19 18.70 4.50
N SER A 93 -15.21 17.86 3.47
CA SER A 93 -15.03 18.27 2.07
C SER A 93 -16.15 19.15 1.50
N GLY A 94 -17.32 19.23 2.16
CA GLY A 94 -18.50 19.92 1.65
C GLY A 94 -19.19 19.22 0.48
N TYR A 95 -18.74 18.01 0.12
CA TYR A 95 -19.41 17.13 -0.83
C TYR A 95 -20.75 16.67 -0.23
N ARG A 96 -21.86 17.06 -0.85
CA ARG A 96 -23.23 16.69 -0.47
C ARG A 96 -23.81 15.71 -1.47
#